data_AF-A0A8S0PZT5-F1
#
_entry.id   AF-A0A8S0PZT5-F1
#
_cell.length_a   1.000
_cell.length_b   1.000
_cell.length_c   1.000
_cell.angle_alpha   90.00
_cell.angle_beta   90.00
_cell.angle_gamma   90.00
#
_symmetry.space_group_name_H-M   'P 1'
#
loop_
_entity.id
_entity.type
_entity.pdbx_description
1 polymer ?
#
loop_
_entity_poly.entity_id
_entity_poly.type
_entity_poly.pdbx_seq_one_letter_code
_entity_poly.pdbx_strand_id
1 'polypeptide(L)'
;MTSSCYKNIIFFSTFTGLANRAPIIQTFYAEDQVFSDVKLDGVVTLVDAKHTGFHLDEIKPKGVVNEAVEQIAYADHIMVNKTDLAGEPEIASLFERIRNINCMAQLKRTKYGDVDLNYVLGIGGFDLERIESAVEAIHAVEDHAGHNHGHYHSHCHNHDHELVYKDIVFLKSDTEHHDNHHSHDHTHDPGVSSVSIVCEGSLDFEKKIVCPSYLMKQLNNMWLGTLLLESSEEIYRMKGLLSVDGMNERFVFQGVHHIFQGSPDRLWRPDEPRINKIVFIGKNLDKEELEKGF
;
A
#
# COMPACT_ATOMS: atom_id res chain seq x y z
N MET A 1 36.06 6.38 -0.23
CA MET A 1 34.68 6.03 0.12
C MET A 1 33.76 6.89 -0.71
N THR A 2 33.38 6.40 -1.89
CA THR A 2 32.43 7.11 -2.78
C THR A 2 31.04 6.91 -2.21
N SER A 3 30.47 7.95 -1.59
CA SER A 3 29.01 8.01 -1.40
C SER A 3 28.37 7.92 -2.78
N SER A 4 27.75 6.79 -3.11
CA SER A 4 26.84 6.73 -4.25
C SER A 4 25.66 7.63 -3.92
N CYS A 5 25.67 8.84 -4.47
CA CYS A 5 24.60 9.80 -4.29
C CYS A 5 23.51 9.46 -5.32
N TYR A 6 22.60 8.55 -4.96
CA TYR A 6 21.44 8.25 -5.80
C TYR A 6 20.54 9.47 -5.89
N LYS A 7 20.00 9.75 -7.08
CA LYS A 7 18.95 10.74 -7.28
C LYS A 7 17.60 10.07 -7.02
N ASN A 8 16.87 10.54 -6.03
CA ASN A 8 15.54 10.06 -5.71
C ASN A 8 14.51 10.59 -6.71
N ILE A 9 13.70 9.71 -7.27
CA ILE A 9 12.60 10.05 -8.20
C ILE A 9 11.27 9.88 -7.48
N ILE A 10 10.38 10.84 -7.69
CA ILE A 10 9.03 10.86 -7.12
C ILE A 10 8.04 11.10 -8.23
N PHE A 11 7.07 10.20 -8.35
CA PHE A 11 6.00 10.35 -9.32
C PHE A 11 4.79 11.01 -8.69
N PHE A 12 4.37 12.12 -9.29
CA PHE A 12 3.09 12.74 -8.98
C PHE A 12 2.05 12.26 -9.99
N SER A 13 0.95 11.70 -9.48
CA SER A 13 -0.19 11.29 -10.29
C SER A 13 -1.44 12.05 -9.89
N THR A 14 -2.28 12.36 -10.87
CA THR A 14 -3.61 12.93 -10.65
C THR A 14 -4.60 12.19 -11.55
N PHE A 15 -5.87 12.09 -11.14
CA PHE A 15 -6.91 11.39 -11.90
C PHE A 15 -7.22 11.98 -13.28
N THR A 16 -6.66 13.14 -13.63
CA THR A 16 -6.90 13.79 -14.92
C THR A 16 -6.03 13.23 -16.05
N GLY A 17 -5.12 12.29 -15.77
CA GLY A 17 -4.19 11.74 -16.76
C GLY A 17 -4.47 10.27 -17.11
N LEU A 18 -4.64 9.97 -18.40
CA LEU A 18 -4.62 8.63 -19.02
C LEU A 18 -3.26 7.90 -18.88
N ALA A 19 -2.42 8.32 -17.94
CA ALA A 19 -1.06 7.82 -17.80
C ALA A 19 -1.07 6.54 -16.96
N ASN A 20 -0.87 5.40 -17.62
CA ASN A 20 -0.46 4.19 -16.92
C ASN A 20 0.93 4.44 -16.32
N ARG A 21 1.11 4.13 -15.02
CA ARG A 21 2.37 4.36 -14.30
C ARG A 21 3.40 3.28 -14.57
N ALA A 22 2.96 2.08 -14.91
CA ALA A 22 3.84 0.95 -15.18
C ALA A 22 4.89 1.28 -16.26
N PRO A 23 4.53 1.80 -17.45
CA PRO A 23 5.51 2.08 -18.49
C PRO A 23 6.48 3.20 -18.12
N ILE A 24 6.00 4.19 -17.35
CA ILE A 24 6.85 5.30 -16.89
C ILE A 24 7.89 4.77 -15.91
N ILE A 25 7.45 4.01 -14.91
CA ILE A 25 8.33 3.37 -13.93
C ILE A 25 9.32 2.48 -14.68
N GLN A 26 8.85 1.58 -15.56
CA GLN A 26 9.68 0.69 -16.39
C GLN A 26 10.77 1.43 -17.18
N THR A 27 10.50 2.62 -17.69
CA THR A 27 11.50 3.38 -18.46
C THR A 27 12.76 3.68 -17.65
N PHE A 28 12.62 3.99 -16.35
CA PHE A 28 13.77 4.25 -15.48
C PHE A 28 14.60 2.99 -15.17
N TYR A 29 14.03 1.81 -15.38
CA TYR A 29 14.68 0.52 -15.15
C TYR A 29 15.15 -0.16 -16.43
N ALA A 30 14.72 0.32 -17.60
CA ALA A 30 15.14 -0.22 -18.90
C ALA A 30 16.56 0.18 -19.31
N GLU A 31 17.06 1.31 -18.81
CA GLU A 31 18.39 1.84 -19.13
C GLU A 31 19.37 1.68 -17.95
N ASP A 32 20.40 0.85 -18.12
CA ASP A 32 21.40 0.53 -17.08
C ASP A 32 22.07 1.79 -16.48
N GLN A 33 22.30 2.82 -17.29
CA GLN A 33 22.91 4.08 -16.84
C GLN A 33 21.97 4.84 -15.89
N VAL A 34 20.68 4.91 -16.23
CA VAL A 34 19.67 5.58 -15.40
C VAL A 34 19.50 4.79 -14.10
N PHE A 35 19.38 3.47 -14.18
CA PHE A 35 19.24 2.58 -13.03
C PHE A 35 20.38 2.72 -11.99
N SER A 36 21.61 2.97 -12.45
CA SER A 36 22.77 3.13 -11.57
C SER A 36 22.76 4.44 -10.78
N ASP A 37 22.09 5.47 -11.30
CA ASP A 37 22.13 6.84 -10.77
C ASP A 37 20.82 7.26 -10.09
N VAL A 38 19.71 6.54 -10.30
CA VAL A 38 18.39 6.91 -9.78
C VAL A 38 17.74 5.80 -8.97
N LYS A 39 17.00 6.20 -7.94
CA LYS A 39 16.18 5.29 -7.13
C LYS A 39 14.77 5.85 -7.04
N LEU A 40 13.77 5.00 -7.28
CA LEU A 40 12.38 5.37 -7.03
C LEU A 40 12.17 5.50 -5.52
N ASP A 41 11.87 6.71 -5.06
CA ASP A 41 11.61 7.00 -3.64
C ASP A 41 10.16 6.66 -3.28
N GLY A 42 9.22 7.01 -4.15
CA GLY A 42 7.83 6.64 -4.00
C GLY A 42 6.89 7.26 -5.02
N VAL A 43 5.62 6.93 -4.88
CA VAL A 43 4.52 7.40 -5.74
C VAL A 43 3.53 8.20 -4.89
N VAL A 44 3.33 9.46 -5.24
CA VAL A 44 2.36 10.36 -4.61
C VAL A 44 1.16 10.53 -5.53
N THR A 45 -0.03 10.18 -5.06
CA THR A 45 -1.28 10.40 -5.79
C THR A 45 -2.07 11.53 -5.15
N LEU A 46 -2.44 12.53 -5.94
CA LEU A 46 -3.39 13.56 -5.54
C LEU A 46 -4.80 13.13 -5.95
N VAL A 47 -5.69 13.03 -4.97
CA VAL A 47 -7.08 12.62 -5.15
C VAL A 47 -8.01 13.79 -4.84
N ASP A 48 -9.04 13.98 -5.65
CA ASP A 48 -10.02 15.05 -5.49
C ASP A 48 -11.17 14.57 -4.60
N ALA A 49 -11.32 15.09 -3.39
CA ALA A 49 -12.31 14.63 -2.42
C ALA A 49 -13.74 14.61 -2.98
N LYS A 50 -14.07 15.54 -3.88
CA LYS A 50 -15.42 15.70 -4.45
C LYS A 50 -15.70 14.80 -5.64
N HIS A 51 -14.66 14.45 -6.40
CA HIS A 51 -14.82 13.74 -7.67
C HIS A 51 -14.32 12.30 -7.65
N THR A 52 -13.49 11.93 -6.65
CA THR A 52 -12.90 10.59 -6.59
C THR A 52 -13.95 9.49 -6.46
N GLY A 53 -15.04 9.70 -5.70
CA GLY A 53 -16.13 8.73 -5.62
C GLY A 53 -16.65 8.34 -7.00
N PHE A 54 -17.01 9.33 -7.82
CA PHE A 54 -17.47 9.11 -9.20
C PHE A 54 -16.45 8.37 -10.07
N HIS A 55 -15.15 8.68 -9.93
CA HIS A 55 -14.11 8.00 -10.69
C HIS A 55 -13.94 6.54 -10.25
N LEU A 56 -14.06 6.26 -8.95
CA LEU A 56 -14.01 4.90 -8.41
C LEU A 56 -15.25 4.07 -8.77
N ASP A 57 -16.40 4.71 -8.95
CA ASP A 57 -17.66 4.08 -9.36
C ASP A 57 -17.79 3.91 -10.89
N GLU A 58 -16.84 4.45 -11.66
CA GLU A 58 -16.88 4.34 -13.11
C GLU A 58 -16.76 2.87 -13.55
N ILE A 59 -17.85 2.35 -14.13
CA ILE A 59 -17.90 0.98 -14.64
C ILE A 59 -17.13 0.92 -15.96
N LYS A 60 -16.04 0.16 -15.96
CA LYS A 60 -15.24 -0.12 -17.16
C LYS A 60 -15.73 -1.39 -17.87
N PRO A 61 -15.47 -1.52 -19.19
CA PRO A 61 -15.72 -2.77 -19.90
C PRO A 61 -15.03 -3.97 -19.23
N LYS A 62 -15.59 -5.17 -19.39
CA LYS A 62 -14.99 -6.40 -18.82
C LYS A 62 -13.53 -6.55 -19.26
N GLY A 63 -12.64 -6.77 -18.27
CA GLY A 63 -11.20 -6.92 -18.49
C GLY A 63 -10.42 -5.59 -18.47
N VAL A 64 -11.09 -4.44 -18.48
CA VAL A 64 -10.45 -3.13 -18.34
C VAL A 64 -10.44 -2.73 -16.87
N VAL A 65 -9.25 -2.42 -16.35
CA VAL A 65 -9.06 -1.96 -14.98
C VAL A 65 -9.46 -0.49 -14.89
N ASN A 66 -10.15 -0.13 -13.81
CA ASN A 66 -10.42 1.28 -13.53
C ASN A 66 -9.11 2.00 -13.16
N GLU A 67 -8.73 2.98 -13.97
CA GLU A 67 -7.47 3.71 -13.83
C GLU A 67 -7.38 4.45 -12.48
N ALA A 68 -8.50 4.90 -11.92
CA ALA A 68 -8.52 5.54 -10.62
C ALA A 68 -8.17 4.56 -9.49
N VAL A 69 -8.66 3.33 -9.59
CA VAL A 69 -8.33 2.27 -8.63
C VAL A 69 -6.86 1.90 -8.73
N GLU A 70 -6.34 1.75 -9.94
CA GLU A 70 -4.90 1.54 -10.19
C GLU A 70 -4.04 2.68 -9.62
N GLN A 71 -4.51 3.93 -9.78
CA GLN A 71 -3.84 5.11 -9.28
C GLN A 71 -3.79 5.20 -7.74
N ILE A 72 -4.77 4.59 -7.06
CA ILE A 72 -4.73 4.43 -5.61
C ILE A 72 -3.84 3.26 -5.23
N ALA A 73 -3.92 2.13 -5.95
CA ALA A 73 -3.17 0.91 -5.65
C ALA A 73 -1.64 1.09 -5.70
N TYR A 74 -1.07 1.80 -6.69
CA TYR A 74 0.38 2.04 -6.67
C TYR A 74 0.83 3.18 -5.76
N ALA A 75 -0.05 3.91 -5.06
CA ALA A 75 0.37 5.05 -4.27
C ALA A 75 1.11 4.62 -2.99
N ASP A 76 2.20 5.30 -2.63
CA ASP A 76 2.75 5.27 -1.28
C ASP A 76 2.02 6.28 -0.39
N HIS A 77 1.75 7.44 -0.97
CA HIS A 77 1.16 8.59 -0.29
C HIS A 77 0.01 9.10 -1.13
N ILE A 78 -1.12 9.34 -0.47
CA ILE A 78 -2.34 9.83 -1.09
C ILE A 78 -2.72 11.14 -0.43
N MET A 79 -2.75 12.20 -1.22
CA MET A 79 -3.20 13.52 -0.78
C MET A 79 -4.67 13.67 -1.18
N VAL A 80 -5.56 13.59 -0.20
CA VAL A 80 -6.99 13.87 -0.40
C VAL A 80 -7.20 15.37 -0.37
N ASN A 81 -7.29 15.97 -1.55
CA ASN A 81 -7.34 17.40 -1.79
C ASN A 81 -8.77 17.90 -2.01
N LYS A 82 -8.96 19.22 -1.92
CA LYS A 82 -10.28 19.88 -1.99
C LYS A 82 -11.24 19.43 -0.89
N THR A 83 -10.69 19.12 0.28
CA THR A 83 -11.48 18.75 1.47
C THR A 83 -12.36 19.89 1.98
N ASP A 84 -12.12 21.12 1.54
CA ASP A 84 -13.00 22.28 1.74
C ASP A 84 -14.30 22.23 0.92
N LEU A 85 -14.38 21.38 -0.10
CA LEU A 85 -15.53 21.30 -1.02
C LEU A 85 -16.44 20.08 -0.78
N ALA A 86 -16.12 19.24 0.20
CA ALA A 86 -16.80 17.98 0.53
C ALA A 86 -17.18 17.93 2.02
N GLY A 87 -18.24 17.20 2.37
CA GLY A 87 -18.67 17.04 3.77
C GLY A 87 -17.80 16.04 4.54
N GLU A 88 -17.73 16.16 5.88
CA GLU A 88 -17.00 15.19 6.70
C GLU A 88 -17.44 13.73 6.51
N PRO A 89 -18.75 13.40 6.38
CA PRO A 89 -19.17 12.02 6.10
C PRO A 89 -18.67 11.48 4.75
N GLU A 90 -18.66 12.34 3.72
CA GLU A 90 -18.19 12.01 2.37
C GLU A 90 -16.69 11.75 2.37
N ILE A 91 -15.92 12.61 3.06
CA ILE A 91 -14.48 12.43 3.22
C ILE A 91 -14.17 11.15 4.01
N ALA A 92 -14.90 10.88 5.09
CA ALA A 92 -14.70 9.66 5.88
C ALA A 92 -14.95 8.40 5.03
N SER A 93 -16.05 8.37 4.28
CA SER A 93 -16.38 7.28 3.35
C SER A 93 -15.31 7.09 2.26
N LEU A 94 -14.79 8.20 1.69
CA LEU A 94 -13.72 8.15 0.71
C LEU A 94 -12.41 7.59 1.31
N PHE A 95 -12.06 7.99 2.53
CA PHE A 95 -10.87 7.49 3.22
C PHE A 95 -10.95 5.97 3.46
N GLU A 96 -12.10 5.49 3.93
CA GLU A 96 -12.35 4.06 4.13
C GLU A 96 -12.23 3.28 2.81
N ARG A 97 -12.84 3.80 1.74
CA ARG A 97 -12.76 3.18 0.41
C ARG A 97 -11.33 3.12 -0.14
N ILE A 98 -10.56 4.20 0.01
CA ILE A 98 -9.15 4.23 -0.39
C ILE A 98 -8.33 3.22 0.43
N ARG A 99 -8.58 3.10 1.74
CA ARG A 99 -7.90 2.13 2.61
C ARG A 99 -8.21 0.68 2.24
N ASN A 100 -9.43 0.38 1.81
CA ASN A 100 -9.80 -0.95 1.34
C ASN A 100 -9.04 -1.34 0.07
N ILE A 101 -8.79 -0.38 -0.83
CA ILE A 101 -7.99 -0.62 -2.04
C ILE A 101 -6.50 -0.74 -1.69
N ASN A 102 -5.98 0.20 -0.88
CA ASN A 102 -4.56 0.28 -0.54
C ASN A 102 -4.39 0.61 0.94
N CYS A 103 -4.19 -0.44 1.75
CA CYS A 103 -3.96 -0.31 3.18
C CYS A 103 -2.59 0.29 3.53
N MET A 104 -1.61 0.18 2.62
CA MET A 104 -0.24 0.62 2.81
C MET A 104 -0.03 2.12 2.59
N ALA A 105 -0.92 2.77 1.84
CA ALA A 105 -0.80 4.18 1.53
C ALA A 105 -0.98 5.05 2.79
N GLN A 106 -0.12 6.04 2.96
CA GLN A 106 -0.38 7.13 3.90
C GLN A 106 -1.39 8.09 3.29
N LEU A 107 -2.45 8.42 4.03
CA LEU A 107 -3.48 9.35 3.57
C LEU A 107 -3.36 10.67 4.33
N LYS A 108 -3.38 11.79 3.59
CA LYS A 108 -3.36 13.13 4.16
C LYS A 108 -4.47 13.99 3.56
N ARG A 109 -5.28 14.60 4.42
CA ARG A 109 -6.24 15.64 4.03
C ARG A 109 -5.48 16.92 3.69
N THR A 110 -5.83 17.53 2.57
CA THR A 110 -5.22 18.77 2.08
C THR A 110 -6.26 19.70 1.49
N LYS A 111 -5.91 20.98 1.43
CA LYS A 111 -6.66 22.05 0.74
C LYS A 111 -5.69 22.76 -0.18
N TYR A 112 -6.06 23.00 -1.43
CA TYR A 112 -5.19 23.58 -2.44
C TYR A 112 -3.85 22.82 -2.67
N GLY A 113 -3.79 21.54 -2.28
CA GLY A 113 -2.57 20.74 -2.33
C GLY A 113 -1.51 21.13 -1.29
N ASP A 114 -1.88 21.91 -0.26
CA ASP A 114 -0.96 22.35 0.78
C ASP A 114 -0.53 21.18 1.68
N VAL A 115 0.77 20.90 1.68
CA VAL A 115 1.40 19.83 2.46
C VAL A 115 2.88 20.14 2.68
N ASP A 116 3.42 19.63 3.79
CA ASP A 116 4.85 19.71 4.07
C ASP A 116 5.66 18.93 3.03
N LEU A 117 6.81 19.48 2.62
CA LEU A 117 7.66 18.87 1.60
C LEU A 117 8.18 17.49 2.02
N ASN A 118 8.37 17.23 3.32
CA ASN A 118 8.80 15.92 3.83
C ASN A 118 7.70 14.85 3.76
N TYR A 119 6.44 15.25 3.52
CA TYR A 119 5.40 14.27 3.16
C TYR A 119 5.62 13.77 1.73
N VAL A 120 6.05 14.67 0.85
CA VAL A 120 6.16 14.39 -0.57
C VAL A 120 7.55 13.85 -0.95
N LEU A 121 8.60 14.24 -0.23
CA LEU A 121 9.99 13.83 -0.43
C LEU A 121 10.45 12.93 0.71
N GLY A 122 11.34 11.97 0.41
CA GLY A 122 11.86 11.07 1.43
C GLY A 122 10.79 10.09 1.91
N ILE A 123 9.87 9.75 1.00
CA ILE A 123 8.74 8.85 1.27
C ILE A 123 9.25 7.51 1.79
N GLY A 124 10.43 7.08 1.32
CA GLY A 124 11.03 5.84 1.75
C GLY A 124 10.11 4.68 1.40
N GLY A 125 10.01 4.32 0.12
CA GLY A 125 9.21 3.16 -0.32
C GLY A 125 9.51 1.84 0.41
N PHE A 126 10.60 1.78 1.17
CA PHE A 126 11.07 0.64 1.99
C PHE A 126 10.70 0.76 3.48
N ASP A 127 9.76 1.63 3.84
CA ASP A 127 9.32 1.83 5.22
C ASP A 127 8.65 0.58 5.81
N LEU A 128 9.38 -0.08 6.70
CA LEU A 128 8.97 -1.32 7.39
C LEU A 128 7.75 -1.13 8.28
N GLU A 129 7.61 0.04 8.91
CA GLU A 129 6.47 0.32 9.80
C GLU A 129 5.17 0.22 9.00
N ARG A 130 5.20 0.61 7.71
CA ARG A 130 4.04 0.46 6.81
C ARG A 130 3.74 -0.99 6.47
N ILE A 131 4.75 -1.83 6.31
CA ILE A 131 4.55 -3.27 6.08
C ILE A 131 3.90 -3.88 7.32
N GLU A 132 4.38 -3.54 8.51
CA GLU A 132 3.83 -4.04 9.77
C GLU A 132 2.38 -3.58 10.00
N SER A 133 2.11 -2.28 9.88
CA SER A 133 0.76 -1.74 10.02
C SER A 133 -0.22 -2.31 8.98
N ALA A 134 0.23 -2.57 7.75
CA ALA A 134 -0.60 -3.15 6.71
C ALA A 134 -0.95 -4.61 7.01
N VAL A 135 0.02 -5.42 7.44
CA VAL A 135 -0.19 -6.81 7.87
C VAL A 135 -1.19 -6.85 9.03
N GLU A 136 -1.02 -6.00 10.04
CA GLU A 136 -1.95 -5.91 11.18
C GLU A 136 -3.37 -5.54 10.74
N ALA A 137 -3.51 -4.55 9.85
CA ALA A 137 -4.80 -4.12 9.32
C ALA A 137 -5.49 -5.24 8.51
N ILE A 138 -4.75 -5.98 7.69
CA ILE A 138 -5.30 -7.09 6.89
C ILE A 138 -5.76 -8.23 7.81
N HIS A 139 -4.93 -8.63 8.79
CA HIS A 139 -5.28 -9.71 9.72
C HIS A 139 -6.51 -9.36 10.58
N ALA A 140 -6.65 -8.10 11.00
CA ALA A 140 -7.82 -7.64 11.74
C ALA A 140 -9.13 -7.80 10.95
N VAL A 141 -9.09 -7.60 9.62
CA VAL A 141 -10.28 -7.79 8.75
C VAL A 141 -10.61 -9.27 8.58
N GLU A 142 -9.60 -10.13 8.46
CA GLU A 142 -9.76 -11.57 8.27
C GLU A 142 -10.35 -12.26 9.51
N ASP A 143 -9.91 -11.86 10.71
CA ASP A 143 -10.44 -12.41 11.97
C ASP A 143 -11.94 -12.08 12.18
N HIS A 144 -12.44 -11.00 11.56
CA HIS A 144 -13.84 -10.63 11.59
C HIS A 144 -14.70 -11.30 10.49
N ALA A 145 -14.09 -11.95 9.49
CA ALA A 145 -14.81 -12.65 8.41
C ALA A 145 -15.32 -14.05 8.82
N GLY A 146 -14.95 -14.54 10.01
CA GLY A 146 -15.28 -15.88 10.52
C GLY A 146 -16.54 -16.03 11.38
N HIS A 147 -17.29 -14.94 11.66
CA HIS A 147 -18.44 -15.01 12.57
C HIS A 147 -19.77 -14.62 11.94
N ASN A 148 -20.63 -15.62 11.75
CA ASN A 148 -22.03 -15.46 11.45
C ASN A 148 -22.83 -15.14 12.75
N HIS A 149 -23.71 -14.14 12.64
CA HIS A 149 -24.77 -13.69 13.56
C HIS A 149 -24.46 -12.73 14.72
N GLY A 150 -25.23 -11.64 14.72
CA GLY A 150 -25.89 -11.11 15.92
C GLY A 150 -25.66 -9.61 16.15
N HIS A 151 -26.68 -8.79 15.87
CA HIS A 151 -26.72 -7.39 16.29
C HIS A 151 -26.37 -7.28 17.78
N TYR A 152 -25.23 -6.66 18.07
CA TYR A 152 -24.94 -6.08 19.37
C TYR A 152 -24.31 -4.71 19.18
N HIS A 153 -25.06 -3.68 19.59
CA HIS A 153 -24.50 -2.37 19.89
C HIS A 153 -23.44 -2.54 20.98
N SER A 154 -22.20 -2.16 20.70
CA SER A 154 -21.19 -2.00 21.74
C SER A 154 -20.41 -0.73 21.51
N HIS A 155 -20.33 0.04 22.58
CA HIS A 155 -19.76 1.36 22.68
C HIS A 155 -18.24 1.30 22.52
N CYS A 156 -17.71 2.19 21.70
CA CYS A 156 -16.29 2.44 21.56
C CYS A 156 -15.73 3.00 22.89
N HIS A 157 -14.94 2.16 23.58
CA HIS A 157 -14.00 2.65 24.59
C HIS A 157 -12.75 3.16 23.88
N ASN A 158 -12.55 4.47 23.98
CA ASN A 158 -11.36 5.18 23.55
C ASN A 158 -10.15 4.64 24.33
N HIS A 159 -9.14 4.13 23.63
CA HIS A 159 -7.77 4.14 24.14
C HIS A 159 -7.04 5.28 23.44
N ASP A 160 -6.72 6.29 24.24
CA ASP A 160 -6.05 7.51 23.83
C ASP A 160 -4.60 7.21 23.40
N HIS A 161 -4.30 7.42 22.12
CA HIS A 161 -2.97 7.89 21.73
C HIS A 161 -3.07 9.37 21.38
N GLU A 162 -2.32 10.15 22.15
CA GLU A 162 -2.34 11.59 22.30
C GLU A 162 -2.13 12.34 20.97
N LEU A 163 -3.23 12.78 20.35
CA LEU A 163 -3.23 13.83 19.35
C LEU A 163 -3.78 15.11 19.96
N VAL A 164 -2.93 16.13 20.00
CA VAL A 164 -3.24 17.48 20.47
C VAL A 164 -4.32 18.10 19.59
N TYR A 165 -5.55 18.16 20.09
CA TYR A 165 -6.57 19.11 19.66
C TYR A 165 -7.18 19.78 20.90
N LYS A 166 -6.75 21.01 21.15
CA LYS A 166 -7.50 21.95 22.00
C LYS A 166 -8.55 22.64 21.12
N ASP A 167 -9.70 22.88 21.74
CA ASP A 167 -10.76 23.80 21.35
C ASP A 167 -11.87 23.27 20.43
N ILE A 168 -12.67 22.31 20.93
CA ILE A 168 -14.12 22.30 20.65
C ILE A 168 -14.88 21.92 21.94
N VAL A 169 -15.63 22.89 22.49
CA VAL A 169 -16.57 22.71 23.61
C VAL A 169 -17.88 22.14 23.06
N PHE A 170 -18.26 20.91 23.43
CA PHE A 170 -19.56 20.32 23.10
C PHE A 170 -20.59 20.64 24.19
N LEU A 171 -21.60 21.46 23.84
CA LEU A 171 -22.88 21.50 24.54
C LEU A 171 -23.76 20.40 23.95
N LYS A 172 -24.28 19.51 24.82
CA LYS A 172 -25.25 18.47 24.47
C LYS A 172 -26.63 19.09 24.26
N SER A 173 -27.32 18.71 23.19
CA SER A 173 -28.78 18.74 23.11
C SER A 173 -29.27 17.48 22.40
N ASP A 174 -30.13 16.75 23.10
CA ASP A 174 -30.83 15.56 22.62
C ASP A 174 -31.82 15.92 21.50
N THR A 175 -31.90 15.10 20.44
CA THR A 175 -33.10 15.03 19.60
C THR A 175 -33.25 13.67 18.93
N GLU A 176 -34.43 13.10 19.22
CA GLU A 176 -35.25 12.01 18.69
C GLU A 176 -34.94 11.38 17.31
N HIS A 177 -35.16 10.06 17.26
CA HIS A 177 -34.97 9.16 16.13
C HIS A 177 -36.00 9.38 15.00
N HIS A 178 -35.50 9.57 13.78
CA HIS A 178 -36.26 9.38 12.55
C HIS A 178 -35.69 8.19 11.77
N ASP A 179 -36.53 7.18 11.56
CA ASP A 179 -36.28 6.01 10.71
C ASP A 179 -36.11 6.45 9.25
N ASN A 180 -34.87 6.53 8.79
CA ASN A 180 -34.54 6.60 7.36
C ASN A 180 -34.12 5.21 6.89
N HIS A 181 -34.98 4.59 6.07
CA HIS A 181 -34.63 3.46 5.24
C HIS A 181 -33.52 3.86 4.26
N HIS A 182 -32.26 3.60 4.61
CA HIS A 182 -31.16 3.71 3.68
C HIS A 182 -31.13 2.46 2.79
N SER A 183 -31.44 2.67 1.51
CA SER A 183 -31.14 1.73 0.44
C SER A 183 -29.64 1.40 0.48
N HIS A 184 -29.29 0.14 0.72
CA HIS A 184 -27.93 -0.34 0.55
C HIS A 184 -27.60 -0.26 -0.95
N ASP A 185 -26.88 0.78 -1.32
CA ASP A 185 -26.24 0.89 -2.63
C ASP A 185 -25.10 -0.12 -2.65
N HIS A 186 -25.23 -1.17 -3.47
CA HIS A 186 -24.18 -2.15 -3.65
C HIS A 186 -23.12 -1.54 -4.58
N THR A 187 -22.17 -0.81 -4.01
CA THR A 187 -20.92 -0.45 -4.68
C THR A 187 -20.24 -1.73 -5.17
N HIS A 188 -20.13 -1.90 -6.48
CA HIS A 188 -19.34 -2.97 -7.08
C HIS A 188 -17.89 -2.77 -6.66
N ASP A 189 -17.39 -3.70 -5.83
CA ASP A 189 -15.98 -3.73 -5.46
C ASP A 189 -15.15 -3.87 -6.76
N PRO A 190 -14.18 -2.98 -7.03
CA PRO A 190 -13.38 -3.00 -8.26
C PRO A 190 -12.48 -4.23 -8.41
N GLY A 191 -12.54 -5.18 -7.45
CA GLY A 191 -11.80 -6.43 -7.49
C GLY A 191 -10.32 -6.27 -7.15
N VAL A 192 -9.91 -5.06 -6.74
CA VAL A 192 -8.56 -4.72 -6.31
C VAL A 192 -8.51 -4.63 -4.80
N SER A 193 -7.66 -5.43 -4.19
CA SER A 193 -7.53 -5.54 -2.74
C SER A 193 -6.06 -5.68 -2.33
N SER A 194 -5.83 -5.67 -1.02
CA SER A 194 -4.52 -5.95 -0.42
C SER A 194 -4.54 -7.32 0.26
N VAL A 195 -3.50 -8.12 0.07
CA VAL A 195 -3.31 -9.45 0.69
C VAL A 195 -1.93 -9.48 1.33
N SER A 196 -1.80 -10.11 2.50
CA SER A 196 -0.51 -10.30 3.16
C SER A 196 -0.16 -11.78 3.39
N ILE A 197 1.12 -12.10 3.22
CA ILE A 197 1.75 -13.36 3.63
C ILE A 197 2.65 -13.07 4.83
N VAL A 198 2.53 -13.88 5.87
CA VAL A 198 3.44 -13.88 7.03
C VAL A 198 3.89 -15.31 7.31
N CYS A 199 5.19 -15.56 7.29
CA CYS A 199 5.73 -16.87 7.67
C CYS A 199 7.04 -16.75 8.45
N GLU A 200 7.29 -17.72 9.33
CA GLU A 200 8.54 -17.83 10.08
C GLU A 200 9.60 -18.57 9.28
N GLY A 201 10.87 -18.24 9.54
CA GLY A 201 12.02 -18.93 8.96
C GLY A 201 12.91 -18.03 8.12
N SER A 202 13.87 -18.63 7.44
CA SER A 202 14.80 -17.95 6.54
C SER A 202 14.77 -18.59 5.17
N LEU A 203 14.77 -17.76 4.13
CA LEU A 203 14.93 -18.19 2.76
C LEU A 203 16.37 -18.68 2.56
N ASP A 204 16.52 -19.98 2.32
CA ASP A 204 17.81 -20.61 2.02
C ASP A 204 18.15 -20.41 0.54
N PHE A 205 19.33 -19.87 0.28
CA PHE A 205 19.88 -19.78 -1.06
C PHE A 205 21.05 -20.76 -1.15
N GLU A 206 21.03 -21.66 -2.14
CA GLU A 206 22.00 -22.74 -2.34
C GLU A 206 23.50 -22.30 -2.40
N LYS A 207 23.81 -21.00 -2.35
CA LYS A 207 25.17 -20.46 -2.33
C LYS A 207 25.42 -19.54 -1.11
N LYS A 208 26.29 -20.02 -0.23
CA LYS A 208 26.79 -19.42 1.02
C LYS A 208 27.47 -18.03 0.94
N ILE A 209 27.50 -17.37 -0.23
CA ILE A 209 27.97 -15.98 -0.35
C ILE A 209 26.90 -15.19 -1.09
N VAL A 210 26.06 -14.53 -0.31
CA VAL A 210 25.00 -13.66 -0.80
C VAL A 210 25.57 -12.24 -0.92
N CYS A 211 26.07 -11.88 -2.10
CA CYS A 211 26.28 -10.46 -2.43
C CYS A 211 24.90 -9.82 -2.71
N PRO A 212 24.63 -8.57 -2.29
CA PRO A 212 23.33 -7.92 -2.51
C PRO A 212 22.88 -7.91 -3.99
N SER A 213 23.82 -7.75 -4.93
CA SER A 213 23.53 -7.83 -6.38
C SER A 213 23.19 -9.24 -6.86
N TYR A 214 23.75 -10.29 -6.25
CA TYR A 214 23.44 -11.68 -6.58
C TYR A 214 22.15 -12.14 -5.91
N LEU A 215 21.85 -11.63 -4.71
CA LEU A 215 20.57 -11.84 -4.02
C LEU A 215 19.41 -11.37 -4.88
N MET A 216 19.53 -10.19 -5.51
CA MET A 216 18.48 -9.68 -6.40
C MET A 216 18.19 -10.64 -7.55
N LYS A 217 19.24 -11.18 -8.19
CA LYS A 217 19.11 -12.15 -9.26
C LYS A 217 18.50 -13.47 -8.77
N GLN A 218 18.81 -13.89 -7.54
CA GLN A 218 18.23 -15.09 -6.96
C GLN A 218 16.77 -14.91 -6.56
N LEU A 219 16.41 -13.79 -5.90
CA LEU A 219 15.02 -13.44 -5.58
C LEU A 219 14.15 -13.37 -6.85
N ASN A 220 14.68 -12.80 -7.93
CA ASN A 220 14.01 -12.79 -9.23
C ASN A 220 13.94 -14.17 -9.90
N ASN A 221 14.77 -15.13 -9.48
CA ASN A 221 14.70 -16.52 -9.94
C ASN A 221 13.91 -17.42 -8.98
N MET A 222 13.45 -16.88 -7.84
CA MET A 222 12.55 -17.59 -6.93
C MET A 222 11.13 -17.57 -7.47
N TRP A 223 10.24 -18.28 -6.79
CA TRP A 223 8.79 -18.18 -6.95
C TRP A 223 8.31 -16.73 -7.15
N LEU A 224 8.84 -15.77 -6.38
CA LEU A 224 8.42 -14.37 -6.45
C LEU A 224 8.68 -13.72 -7.82
N GLY A 225 9.80 -14.06 -8.47
CA GLY A 225 10.08 -13.55 -9.82
C GLY A 225 9.21 -14.21 -10.89
N THR A 226 8.95 -15.51 -10.77
CA THR A 226 8.00 -16.23 -11.65
C THR A 226 6.59 -15.68 -11.49
N LEU A 227 6.11 -15.51 -10.25
CA LEU A 227 4.84 -14.88 -9.93
C LEU A 227 4.73 -13.49 -10.56
N LEU A 228 5.79 -12.69 -10.47
CA LEU A 228 5.81 -11.34 -11.04
C LEU A 228 5.82 -11.32 -12.57
N LEU A 229 6.30 -12.38 -13.22
CA LEU A 229 6.25 -12.51 -14.67
C LEU A 229 4.87 -13.01 -15.13
N GLU A 230 4.29 -13.97 -14.42
CA GLU A 230 3.03 -14.63 -14.77
C GLU A 230 1.80 -13.79 -14.40
N SER A 231 1.81 -13.17 -13.21
CA SER A 231 0.71 -12.36 -12.65
C SER A 231 1.01 -10.86 -12.69
N SER A 232 1.88 -10.42 -13.62
CA SER A 232 2.27 -9.00 -13.73
C SER A 232 1.08 -8.06 -13.95
N GLU A 233 0.01 -8.52 -14.59
CA GLU A 233 -1.19 -7.71 -14.82
C GLU A 233 -2.15 -7.65 -13.62
N GLU A 234 -1.96 -8.55 -12.65
CA GLU A 234 -2.81 -8.68 -11.47
C GLU A 234 -2.17 -8.02 -10.25
N ILE A 235 -0.85 -8.15 -10.08
CA ILE A 235 -0.11 -7.54 -8.99
C ILE A 235 0.36 -6.15 -9.42
N TYR A 236 -0.24 -5.13 -8.82
CA TYR A 236 0.13 -3.73 -9.04
C TYR A 236 1.33 -3.37 -8.20
N ARG A 237 1.28 -3.71 -6.92
CA ARG A 237 2.34 -3.37 -6.00
C ARG A 237 2.60 -4.50 -5.02
N MET A 238 3.86 -4.65 -4.65
CA MET A 238 4.23 -5.46 -3.51
C MET A 238 5.30 -4.77 -2.68
N LYS A 239 5.32 -5.09 -1.40
CA LYS A 239 6.39 -4.72 -0.48
C LYS A 239 6.62 -5.86 0.47
N GLY A 240 7.86 -6.09 0.87
CA GLY A 240 8.12 -7.13 1.83
C GLY A 240 9.42 -6.97 2.60
N LEU A 241 9.44 -7.70 3.70
CA LEU A 241 10.57 -7.96 4.57
C LEU A 241 10.88 -9.45 4.44
N LEU A 242 12.12 -9.77 4.13
CA LEU A 242 12.63 -11.14 4.04
C LEU A 242 13.71 -11.37 5.07
N SER A 243 13.64 -12.53 5.67
CA SER A 243 14.70 -13.18 6.43
C SER A 243 15.46 -14.09 5.47
N VAL A 244 16.72 -13.77 5.20
CA VAL A 244 17.57 -14.50 4.25
C VAL A 244 18.66 -15.24 5.01
N ASP A 245 18.85 -16.52 4.71
CA ASP A 245 19.92 -17.30 5.35
C ASP A 245 21.30 -16.74 4.97
N GLY A 246 22.21 -16.74 5.95
CA GLY A 246 23.52 -16.11 5.81
C GLY A 246 23.53 -14.57 5.87
N MET A 247 22.38 -13.91 5.99
CA MET A 247 22.30 -12.46 6.21
C MET A 247 21.91 -12.12 7.66
N ASN A 248 22.71 -11.29 8.31
CA ASN A 248 22.38 -10.77 9.64
C ASN A 248 21.49 -9.53 9.60
N GLU A 249 21.27 -8.96 8.42
CA GLU A 249 20.39 -7.83 8.17
C GLU A 249 19.03 -8.32 7.68
N ARG A 250 18.00 -7.55 8.01
CA ARG A 250 16.69 -7.62 7.37
C ARG A 250 16.86 -7.25 5.90
N PHE A 251 16.18 -7.96 5.00
CA PHE A 251 16.16 -7.58 3.59
C PHE A 251 14.79 -7.02 3.24
N VAL A 252 14.71 -5.73 2.90
CA VAL A 252 13.46 -5.08 2.50
C VAL A 252 13.41 -4.95 1.00
N PHE A 253 12.24 -5.18 0.42
CA PHE A 253 12.02 -5.06 -1.00
C PHE A 253 10.68 -4.40 -1.32
N GLN A 254 10.58 -3.91 -2.55
CA GLN A 254 9.34 -3.50 -3.17
C GLN A 254 9.33 -3.91 -4.64
N GLY A 255 8.12 -4.11 -5.17
CA GLY A 255 7.92 -4.39 -6.57
C GLY A 255 6.74 -3.64 -7.14
N VAL A 256 6.84 -3.30 -8.43
CA VAL A 256 5.78 -2.68 -9.22
C VAL A 256 5.74 -3.44 -10.55
N HIS A 257 4.68 -4.22 -10.77
CA HIS A 257 4.66 -5.25 -11.82
C HIS A 257 5.94 -6.12 -11.77
N HIS A 258 6.56 -6.39 -12.92
CA HIS A 258 7.78 -7.20 -13.04
C HIS A 258 9.05 -6.52 -12.47
N ILE A 259 8.98 -5.27 -12.03
CA ILE A 259 10.14 -4.58 -11.46
C ILE A 259 10.23 -4.93 -10.00
N PHE A 260 11.39 -5.43 -9.58
CA PHE A 260 11.67 -5.84 -8.24
C PHE A 260 12.97 -5.19 -7.75
N GLN A 261 12.93 -4.54 -6.58
CA GLN A 261 14.09 -3.90 -5.97
C GLN A 261 14.09 -4.12 -4.46
N GLY A 262 15.28 -4.28 -3.89
CA GLY A 262 15.46 -4.44 -2.46
C GLY A 262 16.84 -4.01 -1.99
N SER A 263 16.95 -3.82 -0.69
CA SER A 263 18.19 -3.46 -0.01
C SER A 263 18.22 -4.04 1.39
N PRO A 264 19.41 -4.31 1.96
CA PRO A 264 19.53 -4.52 3.39
C PRO A 264 18.99 -3.31 4.17
N ASP A 265 18.31 -3.57 5.28
CA ASP A 265 17.88 -2.58 6.27
C ASP A 265 18.77 -2.71 7.53
N ARG A 266 18.22 -2.83 8.74
CA ARG A 266 19.00 -3.00 9.97
C ARG A 266 19.30 -4.47 10.26
N LEU A 267 20.29 -4.69 11.12
CA LEU A 267 20.55 -5.99 11.73
C LEU A 267 19.30 -6.51 12.47
N TRP A 268 19.06 -7.82 12.35
CA TRP A 268 18.15 -8.53 13.24
C TRP A 268 18.64 -8.39 14.68
N ARG A 269 17.75 -8.07 15.62
CA ARG A 269 18.13 -8.08 17.05
C ARG A 269 18.31 -9.54 17.51
N PRO A 270 19.10 -9.80 18.57
CA PRO A 270 19.35 -11.15 19.06
C PRO A 270 18.07 -11.94 19.39
N ASP A 271 17.06 -11.27 19.95
CA ASP A 271 15.79 -11.89 20.38
C ASP A 271 14.64 -11.68 19.37
N GLU A 272 14.95 -11.15 18.18
CA GLU A 272 13.94 -10.86 17.18
C GLU A 272 13.66 -12.09 16.31
N PRO A 273 12.41 -12.54 16.21
CA PRO A 273 12.07 -13.71 15.40
C PRO A 273 12.33 -13.40 13.93
N ARG A 274 12.98 -14.35 13.26
CA ARG A 274 13.25 -14.32 11.82
C ARG A 274 11.96 -14.60 11.07
N ILE A 275 11.34 -13.54 10.57
CA ILE A 275 10.02 -13.60 9.90
C ILE A 275 10.08 -12.96 8.52
N ASN A 276 9.30 -13.52 7.61
CA ASN A 276 9.04 -12.97 6.30
C ASN A 276 7.64 -12.35 6.29
N LYS A 277 7.52 -11.14 5.75
CA LYS A 277 6.24 -10.44 5.58
C LYS A 277 6.19 -9.90 4.17
N ILE A 278 5.14 -10.21 3.42
CA ILE A 278 4.93 -9.65 2.09
C ILE A 278 3.50 -9.14 1.99
N VAL A 279 3.32 -7.93 1.51
CA VAL A 279 2.01 -7.35 1.19
C VAL A 279 1.93 -7.17 -0.31
N PHE A 280 0.87 -7.69 -0.90
CA PHE A 280 0.51 -7.58 -2.31
C PHE A 280 -0.72 -6.69 -2.44
N ILE A 281 -0.75 -5.85 -3.46
CA ILE A 281 -1.87 -5.00 -3.82
C ILE A 281 -2.13 -5.24 -5.30
N GLY A 282 -3.36 -5.62 -5.65
CA GLY A 282 -3.65 -6.11 -6.98
C GLY A 282 -5.08 -6.56 -7.15
N LYS A 283 -5.45 -6.95 -8.38
CA LYS A 283 -6.77 -7.48 -8.69
C LYS A 283 -6.82 -9.00 -8.56
N ASN A 284 -7.96 -9.52 -8.13
CA ASN A 284 -8.25 -10.96 -8.08
C ASN A 284 -7.17 -11.79 -7.37
N LEU A 285 -6.55 -11.24 -6.33
CA LEU A 285 -5.48 -11.93 -5.61
C LEU A 285 -6.04 -13.14 -4.84
N ASP A 286 -5.48 -14.33 -5.09
CA ASP A 286 -5.76 -15.54 -4.32
C ASP A 286 -4.74 -15.69 -3.20
N LYS A 287 -5.17 -15.40 -1.97
CA LYS A 287 -4.31 -15.50 -0.78
C LYS A 287 -3.78 -16.93 -0.56
N GLU A 288 -4.61 -17.95 -0.73
CA GLU A 288 -4.18 -19.33 -0.48
C GLU A 288 -3.15 -19.78 -1.49
N GLU A 289 -3.30 -19.40 -2.76
CA GLU A 289 -2.32 -19.70 -3.81
C GLU A 289 -0.99 -18.98 -3.53
N LEU A 290 -1.06 -17.70 -3.15
CA LEU A 290 0.10 -16.91 -2.79
C LEU A 290 0.84 -17.49 -1.57
N GLU A 291 0.12 -17.92 -0.53
CA GLU A 291 0.70 -18.55 0.66
C GLU A 291 1.26 -19.94 0.38
N LYS A 292 0.61 -20.76 -0.47
CA LYS A 292 1.12 -22.09 -0.85
C LYS A 292 2.36 -22.00 -1.73
N GLY A 293 2.48 -20.94 -2.52
CA GLY A 293 3.60 -20.71 -3.43
C GLY A 293 4.88 -20.22 -2.73
N PHE A 294 4.73 -19.50 -1.63
CA PHE A 294 5.84 -18.93 -0.85
C PHE A 294 6.47 -19.94 0.13
#